data_AF-A0A7H8JRV5-F1
#
_entry.id   AF-A0A7H8JRV5-F1
#
_cell.length_a   1.000
_cell.length_b   1.000
_cell.length_c   1.000
_cell.angle_alpha   90.00
_cell.angle_beta   90.00
_cell.angle_gamma   90.00
#
_symmetry.space_group_name_H-M   'P 1'
#
loop_
_entity.id
_entity.type
_entity.pdbx_description
1 polymer ?
#
loop_
_entity_poly.entity_id
_entity_poly.type
_entity_poly.pdbx_seq_one_letter_code
_entity_poly.pdbx_strand_id
1 'polypeptide(L)'
;MTIGVPSNEVSTTDALIQYRRDIADLKQRIKNRRLQVIGLYGTPILLVSSVSVGVIGKVYFWLHSDVPSAITNIFGGFLAFCVLATVVQFFAEFSVDTPWEDAKTSLKSLRLDLELAEERRILEARRLTPPAIERQSSYRERLPGEIARLRVESAHYRRLHLFMQWLLFVGSAAVSGVTAWYDPPQPAKGILIVLGSIVTVVTAASGYFKPRERAFNLQQTADSMEQHITALELGIAPYNYVDDEANMESFATTVERLRAEQRMREQQLDQPQQGQREVI
;
A
#
# COMPACT_ATOMS: atom_id res chain seq x y z
N MET A 1 -54.73 -17.17 5.97
CA MET A 1 -53.99 -16.66 7.15
C MET A 1 -52.54 -16.50 6.73
N THR A 2 -52.23 -15.38 6.08
CA THR A 2 -50.90 -15.05 5.57
C THR A 2 -50.16 -14.26 6.64
N ILE A 3 -49.11 -14.87 7.19
CA ILE A 3 -48.26 -14.26 8.22
C ILE A 3 -47.49 -13.12 7.55
N GLY A 4 -47.84 -11.88 7.90
CA GLY A 4 -47.11 -10.70 7.48
C GLY A 4 -45.75 -10.68 8.18
N VAL A 5 -44.68 -10.76 7.39
CA VAL A 5 -43.31 -10.51 7.82
C VAL A 5 -43.21 -9.02 8.25
N PRO A 6 -42.61 -8.70 9.41
CA PRO A 6 -42.59 -7.34 9.93
C PRO A 6 -41.75 -6.42 9.02
N SER A 7 -42.34 -5.29 8.62
CA SER A 7 -41.79 -4.31 7.66
C SER A 7 -40.54 -3.55 8.13
N ASN A 8 -40.07 -3.76 9.36
CA ASN A 8 -38.90 -3.05 9.91
C ASN A 8 -37.56 -3.66 9.47
N GLU A 9 -37.45 -4.99 9.31
CA GLU A 9 -36.18 -5.62 8.91
C GLU A 9 -35.72 -5.21 7.50
N VAL A 10 -36.68 -5.04 6.58
CA VAL A 10 -36.42 -4.60 5.21
C VAL A 10 -35.87 -3.17 5.19
N SER A 11 -36.43 -2.27 6.01
CA SER A 11 -35.97 -0.87 6.11
C SER A 11 -34.55 -0.73 6.67
N THR A 12 -34.17 -1.55 7.65
CA THR A 12 -32.82 -1.50 8.25
C THR A 12 -31.77 -2.06 7.29
N THR A 13 -32.09 -3.15 6.60
CA THR A 13 -31.21 -3.76 5.59
C THR A 13 -30.96 -2.81 4.42
N ASP A 14 -32.01 -2.18 3.90
CA ASP A 14 -31.90 -1.21 2.80
C ASP A 14 -31.06 0.01 3.19
N ALA A 15 -31.22 0.51 4.42
CA ALA A 15 -30.40 1.60 4.94
C ALA A 15 -28.92 1.20 5.04
N LEU A 16 -28.62 -0.02 5.53
CA LEU A 16 -27.25 -0.54 5.61
C LEU A 16 -26.60 -0.73 4.23
N ILE A 17 -27.38 -1.17 3.23
CA ILE A 17 -26.92 -1.32 1.85
C ILE A 17 -26.60 0.06 1.25
N GLN A 18 -27.47 1.05 1.48
CA GLN A 18 -27.27 2.42 1.02
C GLN A 18 -25.99 3.02 1.63
N TYR A 19 -25.78 2.88 2.94
CA TYR A 19 -24.54 3.31 3.58
C TYR A 19 -23.28 2.64 3.01
N ARG A 20 -23.33 1.34 2.67
CA ARG A 20 -22.19 0.67 2.02
C ARG A 20 -21.88 1.25 0.65
N ARG A 21 -22.93 1.57 -0.13
CA ARG A 21 -22.78 2.17 -1.46
C ARG A 21 -22.16 3.56 -1.38
N ASP A 22 -22.63 4.39 -0.45
CA ASP A 22 -22.11 5.75 -0.24
C ASP A 22 -20.64 5.73 0.20
N ILE A 23 -20.27 4.83 1.11
CA ILE A 23 -18.87 4.64 1.54
C ILE A 23 -17.98 4.17 0.37
N ALA A 24 -18.47 3.25 -0.46
CA ALA A 24 -17.74 2.75 -1.61
C ALA A 24 -17.52 3.87 -2.65
N ASP A 25 -18.54 4.68 -2.91
CA ASP A 25 -18.46 5.82 -3.82
C ASP A 25 -17.46 6.87 -3.31
N LEU A 26 -17.52 7.24 -2.02
CA LEU A 26 -16.55 8.15 -1.39
C LEU A 26 -15.11 7.62 -1.49
N LYS A 27 -14.89 6.32 -1.27
CA LYS A 27 -13.55 5.71 -1.42
C LYS A 27 -13.04 5.81 -2.85
N GLN A 28 -13.91 5.59 -3.84
CA GLN A 28 -13.56 5.70 -5.26
C GLN A 28 -13.24 7.15 -5.65
N ARG A 29 -14.04 8.12 -5.21
CA ARG A 29 -13.79 9.56 -5.39
C ARG A 29 -12.44 9.98 -4.80
N ILE A 30 -12.13 9.55 -3.58
CA ILE A 30 -10.83 9.83 -2.92
C ILE A 30 -9.66 9.27 -3.73
N LYS A 31 -9.78 8.03 -4.24
CA LYS A 31 -8.72 7.40 -5.04
C LYS A 31 -8.46 8.18 -6.33
N ASN A 32 -9.51 8.58 -7.04
CA ASN A 32 -9.41 9.36 -8.26
C ASN A 32 -8.80 10.75 -8.01
N ARG A 33 -9.26 11.46 -6.97
CA ARG A 33 -8.72 12.77 -6.60
C ARG A 33 -7.26 12.69 -6.15
N ARG A 34 -6.84 11.61 -5.47
CA ARG A 34 -5.44 11.41 -5.08
C ARG A 34 -4.52 11.30 -6.30
N LEU A 35 -4.93 10.54 -7.32
CA LEU A 35 -4.17 10.42 -8.58
C LEU A 35 -4.04 11.77 -9.28
N GLN A 36 -5.13 12.54 -9.33
CA GLN A 36 -5.15 13.87 -9.93
C GLN A 36 -4.21 14.85 -9.22
N VAL A 37 -4.27 14.92 -7.88
CA VAL A 37 -3.40 15.77 -7.06
C VAL A 37 -1.93 15.36 -7.17
N ILE A 38 -1.64 14.05 -7.16
CA ILE A 38 -0.27 13.55 -7.35
C ILE A 38 0.28 13.95 -8.71
N GLY A 39 -0.50 13.85 -9.79
CA GLY A 39 -0.01 14.28 -11.09
C GLY A 39 0.14 15.80 -11.19
N LEU A 40 -0.79 16.57 -10.62
CA LEU A 40 -0.81 18.03 -10.69
C LEU A 40 0.41 18.66 -10.01
N TYR A 41 0.78 18.17 -8.82
CA TYR A 41 1.95 18.65 -8.10
C TYR A 41 3.23 17.86 -8.41
N GLY A 42 3.11 16.58 -8.71
CA GLY A 42 4.24 15.69 -8.95
C GLY A 42 4.96 16.00 -10.25
N THR A 43 4.24 16.30 -11.34
CA THR A 43 4.85 16.62 -12.64
C THR A 43 5.74 17.88 -12.63
N PRO A 44 5.33 19.04 -12.08
CA PRO A 44 6.21 20.21 -12.01
C PRO A 44 7.39 20.01 -11.06
N ILE A 45 7.22 19.27 -9.95
CA ILE A 45 8.33 18.94 -9.05
C ILE A 45 9.36 18.05 -9.76
N LEU A 46 8.91 17.05 -10.52
CA LEU A 46 9.76 16.20 -11.34
C LEU A 46 10.52 17.00 -12.39
N LEU A 47 9.87 17.97 -13.02
CA LEU A 47 10.48 18.86 -14.01
C LEU A 47 11.59 19.70 -13.38
N VAL A 48 11.32 20.36 -12.25
CA VAL A 48 12.31 21.18 -11.54
C VAL A 48 13.48 20.32 -11.03
N SER A 49 13.19 19.14 -10.50
CA SER A 49 14.19 18.17 -10.06
C SER A 49 15.07 17.72 -11.23
N SER A 50 14.46 17.36 -12.37
CA SER A 50 15.17 16.92 -13.57
C SER A 50 16.12 18.01 -14.09
N VAL A 51 15.62 19.25 -14.22
CA VAL A 51 16.44 20.42 -14.59
C VAL A 51 17.62 20.60 -13.63
N SER A 52 17.37 20.52 -12.32
CA SER A 52 18.40 20.69 -11.30
C SER A 52 19.48 19.61 -11.41
N VAL A 53 19.09 18.35 -11.61
CA VAL A 53 20.02 17.23 -11.82
C VAL A 53 20.83 17.42 -13.10
N GLY A 54 20.22 17.90 -14.19
CA GLY A 54 20.93 18.20 -15.44
C GLY A 54 21.97 19.31 -15.28
N VAL A 55 21.62 20.39 -14.58
CA VAL A 55 22.54 21.51 -14.30
C VAL A 55 23.69 21.07 -13.41
N ILE A 56 23.41 20.36 -12.31
CA ILE A 56 24.43 19.83 -11.39
C ILE A 56 25.34 18.83 -12.12
N GLY A 57 24.75 17.92 -12.90
CA GLY A 57 25.50 16.93 -13.68
C GLY A 57 26.45 17.59 -14.68
N LYS A 58 25.98 18.60 -15.41
CA LYS A 58 26.83 19.38 -16.33
C LYS A 58 27.99 20.05 -15.58
N VAL A 59 27.71 20.71 -14.46
CA VAL A 59 28.72 21.42 -13.65
C VAL A 59 29.76 20.45 -13.07
N TYR A 60 29.37 19.27 -12.61
CA TYR A 60 30.29 18.33 -11.95
C TYR A 60 31.12 17.50 -12.94
N PHE A 61 30.50 17.00 -14.02
CA PHE A 61 31.14 16.03 -14.91
C PHE A 61 31.73 16.65 -16.17
N TRP A 62 31.15 17.76 -16.66
CA TRP A 62 31.47 18.35 -17.96
C TRP A 62 31.69 19.86 -17.84
N LEU A 63 32.38 20.29 -16.77
CA LEU A 63 32.66 21.71 -16.52
C LEU A 63 33.44 22.38 -17.66
N HIS A 64 34.32 21.62 -18.33
CA HIS A 64 35.24 22.12 -19.37
C HIS A 64 35.16 21.35 -20.70
N SER A 65 34.21 20.43 -20.85
CA SER A 65 34.09 19.58 -22.04
C SER A 65 32.65 19.57 -22.53
N ASP A 66 32.44 19.48 -23.84
CA ASP A 66 31.09 19.44 -24.39
C ASP A 66 30.37 18.15 -23.98
N VAL A 67 29.12 18.30 -23.57
CA VAL A 67 28.27 17.17 -23.23
C VAL A 67 27.98 16.37 -24.51
N PRO A 68 28.14 15.04 -24.52
CA PRO A 68 27.82 14.22 -25.68
C PRO A 68 26.40 14.50 -26.18
N SER A 69 26.27 14.76 -27.49
CA SER A 69 24.99 15.16 -28.12
C SER A 69 23.85 14.16 -27.88
N ALA A 70 24.16 12.86 -27.76
CA ALA A 70 23.21 11.82 -27.39
C ALA A 70 22.58 12.05 -26.00
N ILE A 71 23.38 12.45 -25.00
CA ILE A 71 22.90 12.72 -23.63
C ILE A 71 22.02 13.98 -23.63
N THR A 72 22.42 15.02 -24.36
CA THR A 72 21.65 16.25 -24.50
C THR A 72 20.29 16.01 -25.18
N ASN A 73 20.25 15.18 -26.22
CA ASN A 73 19.01 14.86 -26.93
C ASN A 73 18.04 14.02 -26.08
N ILE A 74 18.55 13.03 -25.34
CA ILE A 74 17.73 12.21 -24.43
C ILE A 74 17.15 13.09 -23.31
N PHE A 75 18.00 13.92 -22.70
CA PHE A 75 17.57 14.82 -21.63
C PHE A 75 16.58 15.88 -22.12
N GLY A 76 16.83 16.47 -23.30
CA GLY A 76 15.93 17.42 -23.94
C GLY A 76 14.57 16.81 -24.30
N GLY A 77 14.55 15.57 -24.82
CA GLY A 77 13.31 14.85 -25.11
C GLY A 77 12.49 14.56 -23.85
N PHE A 78 13.15 14.13 -22.78
CA PHE A 78 12.49 13.91 -21.48
C PHE A 78 11.91 15.21 -20.91
N LEU A 79 12.64 16.31 -21.00
CA LEU A 79 12.23 17.61 -20.48
C LEU A 79 11.04 18.19 -21.28
N ALA A 80 11.06 18.05 -22.62
CA ALA A 80 9.95 18.41 -23.48
C ALA A 80 8.68 17.58 -23.17
N PHE A 81 8.85 16.28 -22.93
CA PHE A 81 7.75 15.40 -22.51
C PHE A 81 7.16 15.84 -21.16
N CYS A 82 8.00 16.14 -20.16
CA CYS A 82 7.55 16.64 -18.86
C CYS A 82 6.79 17.97 -18.97
N VAL A 83 7.31 18.92 -19.77
CA VAL A 83 6.63 20.20 -20.02
C VAL A 83 5.25 19.96 -20.65
N LEU A 84 5.18 19.13 -21.69
CA LEU A 84 3.94 18.81 -22.38
C LEU A 84 2.92 18.14 -21.43
N ALA A 85 3.37 17.19 -20.60
CA ALA A 85 2.53 16.54 -19.61
C ALA A 85 1.97 17.53 -18.57
N THR A 86 2.80 18.45 -18.07
CA THR A 86 2.36 19.49 -17.12
C THR A 86 1.36 20.45 -17.76
N VAL A 87 1.56 20.85 -19.02
CA VAL A 87 0.63 21.73 -19.73
C VAL A 87 -0.72 21.04 -19.96
N VAL A 88 -0.71 19.79 -20.44
CA VAL A 88 -1.94 18.99 -20.66
C VAL A 88 -2.70 18.81 -19.34
N GLN A 89 -1.98 18.51 -18.26
CA GLN A 89 -2.58 18.28 -16.95
C GLN A 89 -3.17 19.56 -16.33
N PHE A 90 -2.50 20.70 -16.51
CA PHE A 90 -3.02 21.99 -16.08
C PHE A 90 -4.26 22.38 -16.91
N PHE A 91 -4.22 22.17 -18.22
CA PHE A 91 -5.36 22.45 -19.09
C PHE A 91 -6.59 21.60 -18.73
N ALA A 92 -6.38 20.32 -18.41
CA ALA A 92 -7.43 19.40 -17.97
C ALA A 92 -8.01 19.72 -16.57
N GLU A 93 -7.27 20.38 -15.68
CA GLU A 93 -7.76 20.79 -14.36
C GLU A 93 -8.59 22.10 -14.43
N PHE A 94 -8.26 22.99 -15.37
CA PHE A 94 -8.86 24.32 -15.49
C PHE A 94 -9.88 24.46 -16.63
N SER A 95 -10.03 23.46 -17.51
CA SER A 95 -11.10 23.43 -18.51
C SER A 95 -12.47 23.26 -17.85
N VAL A 96 -13.49 23.97 -18.34
CA VAL A 96 -14.86 23.95 -17.78
C VAL A 96 -15.56 22.60 -17.98
N ASP A 97 -15.21 21.85 -19.05
CA ASP A 97 -15.68 20.48 -19.30
C ASP A 97 -14.68 19.44 -18.74
N THR A 98 -14.49 19.42 -17.43
CA THR A 98 -13.76 18.31 -16.82
C THR A 98 -14.65 17.06 -16.78
N PRO A 99 -14.18 15.88 -17.25
CA PRO A 99 -14.91 14.61 -17.08
C PRO A 99 -14.96 14.12 -15.62
N TRP A 100 -14.48 14.92 -14.68
CA TRP A 100 -14.32 14.58 -13.27
C TRP A 100 -15.35 15.35 -12.44
N GLU A 101 -16.26 14.61 -11.80
CA GLU A 101 -17.40 15.15 -11.03
C GLU A 101 -16.98 16.06 -9.85
N ASP A 102 -15.78 15.85 -9.30
CA ASP A 102 -15.26 16.51 -8.09
C ASP A 102 -14.08 17.46 -8.34
N ALA A 103 -13.96 18.03 -9.54
CA ALA A 103 -12.94 19.03 -9.84
C ALA A 103 -13.09 20.24 -8.88
N LYS A 104 -12.05 20.51 -8.08
CA LYS A 104 -11.95 21.53 -7.00
C LYS A 104 -12.28 21.07 -5.57
N THR A 105 -12.78 19.85 -5.37
CA THR A 105 -13.02 19.35 -4.00
C THR A 105 -11.70 18.98 -3.31
N SER A 106 -11.56 19.37 -2.04
CA SER A 106 -10.36 19.09 -1.25
C SER A 106 -10.33 17.61 -0.83
N LEU A 107 -9.16 16.96 -0.93
CA LEU A 107 -8.96 15.62 -0.38
C LEU A 107 -9.31 15.54 1.12
N LYS A 108 -9.16 16.65 1.85
CA LYS A 108 -9.47 16.72 3.28
C LYS A 108 -10.98 16.65 3.53
N SER A 109 -11.81 17.30 2.71
CA SER A 109 -13.26 17.25 2.88
C SER A 109 -13.82 15.88 2.54
N LEU A 110 -13.37 15.27 1.43
CA LEU A 110 -13.79 13.90 1.08
C LEU A 110 -13.41 12.86 2.15
N ARG A 111 -12.23 13.02 2.78
CA ARG A 111 -11.83 12.17 3.91
C ARG A 111 -12.70 12.40 5.15
N LEU A 112 -13.03 13.66 5.44
CA LEU A 112 -13.90 14.01 6.55
C LEU A 112 -15.32 13.42 6.34
N ASP A 113 -15.86 13.51 5.12
CA ASP A 113 -17.16 12.94 4.79
C ASP A 113 -17.17 11.42 4.92
N LEU A 114 -16.07 10.76 4.51
CA LEU A 114 -15.88 9.33 4.74
C LEU A 114 -15.84 8.98 6.23
N GLU A 115 -15.08 9.73 7.03
CA GLU A 115 -14.96 9.52 8.47
C GLU A 115 -16.30 9.73 9.18
N LEU A 116 -17.05 10.77 8.83
CA LEU A 116 -18.39 11.04 9.34
C LEU A 116 -19.39 9.94 8.95
N ALA A 117 -19.32 9.42 7.73
CA ALA A 117 -20.16 8.30 7.29
C ALA A 117 -19.84 7.01 8.06
N GLU A 118 -18.55 6.73 8.28
CA GLU A 118 -18.11 5.59 9.09
C GLU A 118 -18.51 5.74 10.57
N GLU A 119 -18.38 6.93 11.16
CA GLU A 119 -18.83 7.22 12.53
C GLU A 119 -20.34 7.08 12.70
N ARG A 120 -21.15 7.60 11.78
CA ARG A 120 -22.62 7.43 11.82
C ARG A 120 -23.01 5.96 11.82
N ARG A 121 -22.38 5.16 10.97
CA ARG A 121 -22.57 3.71 10.93
C ARG A 121 -22.20 3.05 12.27
N ILE A 122 -21.09 3.48 12.90
CA ILE A 122 -20.66 2.96 14.21
C ILE A 122 -21.65 3.38 15.30
N LEU A 123 -22.16 4.61 15.28
CA LEU A 123 -23.12 5.13 16.27
C LEU A 123 -24.48 4.44 16.16
N GLU A 124 -24.98 4.22 14.95
CA GLU A 124 -26.18 3.41 14.71
C GLU A 124 -25.99 1.96 15.15
N ALA A 125 -24.84 1.36 14.83
CA ALA A 125 -24.49 0.01 15.27
C ALA A 125 -24.25 -0.11 16.80
N ARG A 126 -23.88 0.98 17.50
CA ARG A 126 -23.74 1.00 18.97
C ARG A 126 -25.06 1.21 19.69
N ARG A 127 -26.03 1.91 19.09
CA ARG A 127 -27.36 2.12 19.69
C ARG A 127 -28.17 0.82 19.77
N LEU A 128 -27.87 -0.12 18.89
CA LEU A 128 -28.46 -1.44 18.85
C LEU A 128 -27.32 -2.42 19.13
N THR A 129 -26.97 -2.69 20.41
CA THR A 129 -26.00 -3.76 20.70
C THR A 129 -26.58 -5.07 20.17
N PRO A 130 -26.10 -5.59 19.03
CA PRO A 130 -26.75 -6.72 18.41
C PRO A 130 -26.49 -7.96 19.27
N PRO A 131 -27.42 -8.92 19.32
CA PRO A 131 -27.18 -10.21 19.95
C PRO A 131 -25.88 -10.84 19.42
N ALA A 132 -25.25 -11.72 20.21
CA ALA A 132 -23.92 -12.27 19.91
C ALA A 132 -23.83 -12.89 18.50
N ILE A 133 -24.89 -13.58 18.07
CA ILE A 133 -25.02 -14.21 16.75
C ILE A 133 -24.90 -13.18 15.62
N GLU A 134 -25.62 -12.06 15.69
CA GLU A 134 -25.55 -10.99 14.68
C GLU A 134 -24.17 -10.34 14.62
N ARG A 135 -23.48 -10.24 15.76
CA ARG A 135 -22.10 -9.75 15.79
C ARG A 135 -21.15 -10.72 15.09
N GLN A 136 -21.28 -12.02 15.34
CA GLN A 136 -20.45 -13.04 14.69
C GLN A 136 -20.73 -13.15 13.18
N SER A 137 -21.99 -13.05 12.75
CA SER A 137 -22.32 -13.05 11.31
C SER A 137 -21.77 -11.80 10.62
N SER A 138 -21.95 -10.62 11.22
CA SER A 138 -21.37 -9.37 10.70
C SER A 138 -19.84 -9.39 10.70
N TYR A 139 -19.22 -10.13 11.62
CA TYR A 139 -17.78 -10.35 11.66
C TYR A 139 -17.34 -11.20 10.48
N ARG A 140 -18.01 -12.34 10.23
CA ARG A 140 -17.77 -13.20 9.06
C ARG A 140 -17.84 -12.43 7.75
N GLU A 141 -18.85 -11.58 7.56
CA GLU A 141 -18.99 -10.76 6.35
C GLU A 141 -17.81 -9.82 6.09
N ARG A 142 -17.11 -9.36 7.13
CA ARG A 142 -15.97 -8.44 7.00
C ARG A 142 -14.65 -9.16 6.72
N LEU A 143 -14.54 -10.44 7.04
CA LEU A 143 -13.28 -11.17 6.95
C LEU A 143 -12.70 -11.28 5.53
N PRO A 144 -13.47 -11.49 4.46
CA PRO A 144 -12.92 -11.47 3.10
C PRO A 144 -12.21 -10.16 2.77
N GLY A 145 -12.72 -9.03 3.27
CA GLY A 145 -12.09 -7.72 3.13
C GLY A 145 -10.76 -7.61 3.88
N GLU A 146 -10.67 -8.15 5.09
CA GLU A 146 -9.42 -8.17 5.86
C GLU A 146 -8.37 -9.12 5.24
N ILE A 147 -8.80 -10.28 4.73
CA ILE A 147 -7.90 -11.19 3.99
C ILE A 147 -7.32 -10.49 2.75
N ALA A 148 -8.18 -9.79 1.98
CA ALA A 148 -7.73 -9.03 0.83
C ALA A 148 -6.71 -7.94 1.23
N ARG A 149 -6.96 -7.25 2.35
CA ARG A 149 -6.02 -6.27 2.91
C ARG A 149 -4.67 -6.91 3.26
N LEU A 150 -4.66 -8.03 4.00
CA LEU A 150 -3.43 -8.76 4.36
C LEU A 150 -2.64 -9.19 3.12
N ARG A 151 -3.33 -9.66 2.06
CA ARG A 151 -2.71 -10.02 0.77
C ARG A 151 -2.08 -8.83 0.05
N VAL A 152 -2.77 -7.69 0.02
CA VAL A 152 -2.25 -6.46 -0.58
C VAL A 152 -1.01 -5.98 0.19
N GLU A 153 -1.05 -6.05 1.51
CA GLU A 153 0.07 -5.67 2.38
C GLU A 153 1.26 -6.62 2.21
N SER A 154 1.03 -7.93 2.17
CA SER A 154 2.05 -8.92 1.82
C SER A 154 2.70 -8.64 0.46
N ALA A 155 1.89 -8.37 -0.56
CA ALA A 155 2.39 -8.05 -1.91
C ALA A 155 3.19 -6.73 -1.93
N HIS A 156 2.87 -5.76 -1.07
CA HIS A 156 3.67 -4.55 -0.90
C HIS A 156 5.05 -4.87 -0.34
N TYR A 157 5.13 -5.60 0.79
CA TYR A 157 6.41 -5.98 1.39
C TYR A 157 7.26 -6.88 0.48
N ARG A 158 6.62 -7.79 -0.28
CA ARG A 158 7.31 -8.60 -1.30
C ARG A 158 7.93 -7.70 -2.37
N ARG A 159 7.19 -6.73 -2.92
CA ARG A 159 7.73 -5.78 -3.91
C ARG A 159 8.89 -4.95 -3.34
N LEU A 160 8.80 -4.50 -2.09
CA LEU A 160 9.89 -3.78 -1.43
C LEU A 160 11.14 -4.64 -1.30
N HIS A 161 11.01 -5.91 -0.90
CA HIS A 161 12.13 -6.85 -0.83
C HIS A 161 12.78 -7.06 -2.20
N LEU A 162 11.98 -7.33 -3.25
CA LEU A 162 12.50 -7.49 -4.61
C LEU A 162 13.21 -6.22 -5.09
N PHE A 163 12.68 -5.04 -4.79
CA PHE A 163 13.30 -3.76 -5.15
C PHE A 163 14.66 -3.58 -4.48
N MET A 164 14.75 -3.81 -3.16
CA MET A 164 16.02 -3.74 -2.42
C MET A 164 17.04 -4.73 -3.00
N GLN A 165 16.61 -5.95 -3.32
CA GLN A 165 17.48 -6.97 -3.88
C GLN A 165 17.99 -6.60 -5.29
N TRP A 166 17.12 -6.06 -6.16
CA TRP A 166 17.54 -5.53 -7.46
C TRP A 166 18.54 -4.39 -7.31
N LEU A 167 18.33 -3.50 -6.35
CA LEU A 167 19.25 -2.39 -6.09
C LEU A 167 20.62 -2.89 -5.62
N LEU A 168 20.68 -3.95 -4.82
CA LEU A 168 21.93 -4.59 -4.43
C LEU A 168 22.64 -5.24 -5.62
N PHE A 169 21.91 -5.95 -6.49
CA PHE A 169 22.51 -6.57 -7.69
C PHE A 169 23.05 -5.53 -8.67
N VAL A 170 22.24 -4.51 -9.00
CA VAL A 170 22.64 -3.43 -9.90
C VAL A 170 23.78 -2.60 -9.29
N GLY A 171 23.69 -2.25 -8.00
CA GLY A 171 24.74 -1.50 -7.30
C GLY A 171 26.07 -2.25 -7.27
N SER A 172 26.04 -3.56 -7.00
CA SER A 172 27.26 -4.39 -7.01
C SER A 172 27.86 -4.48 -8.42
N ALA A 173 27.03 -4.72 -9.44
CA ALA A 173 27.48 -4.74 -10.84
C ALA A 173 28.04 -3.39 -11.29
N ALA A 174 27.43 -2.28 -10.84
CA ALA A 174 27.91 -0.93 -11.12
C ALA A 174 29.26 -0.65 -10.49
N VAL A 175 29.48 -1.04 -9.22
CA VAL A 175 30.79 -0.92 -8.57
C VAL A 175 31.86 -1.68 -9.37
N SER A 176 31.60 -2.93 -9.75
CA SER A 176 32.52 -3.72 -10.58
C SER A 176 32.78 -3.06 -11.94
N GLY A 177 31.75 -2.56 -12.60
CA GLY A 177 31.86 -1.89 -13.90
C GLY A 177 32.69 -0.61 -13.86
N VAL A 178 32.44 0.27 -12.88
CA VAL A 178 33.21 1.52 -12.73
C VAL A 178 34.67 1.22 -12.34
N THR A 179 34.89 0.20 -11.51
CA THR A 179 36.25 -0.24 -11.14
C THR A 179 37.02 -0.81 -12.33
N ALA A 180 36.34 -1.54 -13.23
CA ALA A 180 36.97 -2.15 -14.41
C ALA A 180 37.21 -1.15 -15.56
N TRP A 181 36.34 -0.15 -15.73
CA TRP A 181 36.39 0.77 -16.86
C TRP A 181 37.50 1.84 -16.73
N TYR A 182 37.96 2.17 -15.51
CA TYR A 182 38.89 3.29 -15.32
C TYR A 182 39.62 3.25 -13.96
N ASP A 183 40.91 3.63 -13.90
CA ASP A 183 41.64 3.95 -12.66
C ASP A 183 41.39 5.44 -12.29
N PRO A 184 40.35 5.76 -11.48
CA PRO A 184 39.68 7.06 -11.51
C PRO A 184 40.62 8.22 -11.12
N PRO A 185 40.65 9.35 -11.86
CA PRO A 185 41.31 10.55 -11.35
C PRO A 185 40.56 10.94 -10.07
N GLN A 186 41.23 11.59 -9.11
CA GLN A 186 40.69 11.88 -7.77
C GLN A 186 39.19 12.29 -7.68
N PRO A 187 38.59 13.10 -8.58
CA PRO A 187 37.16 13.42 -8.50
C PRO A 187 36.21 12.23 -8.78
N ALA A 188 36.57 11.26 -9.61
CA ALA A 188 35.69 10.13 -9.95
C ALA A 188 35.65 9.03 -8.87
N LYS A 189 36.56 9.04 -7.89
CA LYS A 189 36.50 8.18 -6.69
C LYS A 189 35.25 8.44 -5.85
N GLY A 190 34.68 9.65 -5.91
CA GLY A 190 33.43 9.98 -5.23
C GLY A 190 32.25 9.10 -5.67
N ILE A 191 32.23 8.66 -6.93
CA ILE A 191 31.17 7.79 -7.46
C ILE A 191 31.21 6.41 -6.81
N LEU A 192 32.40 5.82 -6.65
CA LEU A 192 32.58 4.55 -5.96
C LEU A 192 32.15 4.64 -4.49
N ILE A 193 32.52 5.74 -3.80
CA ILE A 193 32.12 5.98 -2.41
C ILE A 193 30.59 6.08 -2.30
N VAL A 194 29.95 6.82 -3.20
CA VAL A 194 28.48 6.94 -3.22
C VAL A 194 27.82 5.59 -3.51
N LEU A 195 28.26 4.86 -4.53
CA LEU A 195 27.72 3.53 -4.86
C LEU A 195 27.88 2.55 -3.70
N GLY A 196 29.07 2.48 -3.08
CA GLY A 196 29.33 1.64 -1.92
C GLY A 196 28.48 2.01 -0.71
N SER A 197 28.28 3.32 -0.47
CA SER A 197 27.42 3.80 0.61
C SER A 197 25.95 3.41 0.40
N ILE A 198 25.45 3.48 -0.84
CA ILE A 198 24.09 3.06 -1.20
C ILE A 198 23.92 1.57 -0.94
N VAL A 199 24.85 0.73 -1.41
CA VAL A 199 24.81 -0.73 -1.18
C VAL A 199 24.81 -1.04 0.31
N THR A 200 25.64 -0.34 1.10
CA THR A 200 25.72 -0.50 2.55
C THR A 200 24.41 -0.14 3.24
N VAL A 201 23.83 1.02 2.91
CA VAL A 201 22.55 1.48 3.47
C VAL A 201 21.41 0.53 3.11
N VAL A 202 21.34 0.08 1.85
CA VAL A 202 20.27 -0.84 1.41
C VAL A 202 20.42 -2.21 2.08
N THR A 203 21.65 -2.69 2.28
CA THR A 203 21.92 -3.94 3.01
C THR A 203 21.44 -3.82 4.46
N ALA A 204 21.82 -2.74 5.14
CA ALA A 204 21.38 -2.48 6.51
C ALA A 204 19.85 -2.35 6.61
N ALA A 205 19.22 -1.62 5.69
CA ALA A 205 17.77 -1.46 5.63
C ALA A 205 17.05 -2.79 5.38
N SER A 206 17.53 -3.61 4.44
CA SER A 206 16.94 -4.92 4.15
C SER A 206 17.04 -5.87 5.35
N GLY A 207 18.15 -5.82 6.10
CA GLY A 207 18.33 -6.60 7.32
C GLY A 207 17.49 -6.10 8.49
N TYR A 208 17.35 -4.78 8.65
CA TYR A 208 16.60 -4.17 9.74
C TYR A 208 15.09 -4.31 9.56
N PHE A 209 14.54 -3.95 8.40
CA PHE A 209 13.09 -3.95 8.17
C PHE A 209 12.51 -5.35 7.93
N LYS A 210 13.35 -6.33 7.57
CA LYS A 210 12.96 -7.73 7.29
C LYS A 210 11.69 -7.85 6.42
N PRO A 211 11.62 -7.18 5.27
CA PRO A 211 10.39 -7.12 4.46
C PRO A 211 9.92 -8.50 3.98
N ARG A 212 10.85 -9.43 3.76
CA ARG A 212 10.54 -10.81 3.37
C ARG A 212 9.76 -11.57 4.46
N GLU A 213 10.19 -11.46 5.71
CA GLU A 213 9.55 -12.15 6.85
C GLU A 213 8.14 -11.60 7.09
N ARG A 214 7.98 -10.26 7.03
CA ARG A 214 6.66 -9.60 7.11
C ARG A 214 5.72 -10.07 6.01
N ALA A 215 6.19 -10.09 4.76
CA ALA A 215 5.39 -10.55 3.62
C ALA A 215 4.90 -11.99 3.80
N PHE A 216 5.79 -12.88 4.26
CA PHE A 216 5.48 -14.29 4.49
C PHE A 216 4.45 -14.46 5.61
N ASN A 217 4.65 -13.81 6.76
CA ASN A 217 3.74 -13.90 7.90
C ASN A 217 2.32 -13.39 7.57
N LEU A 218 2.21 -12.28 6.84
CA LEU A 218 0.92 -11.73 6.42
C LEU A 218 0.18 -12.67 5.46
N GLN A 219 0.91 -13.25 4.49
CA GLN A 219 0.34 -14.20 3.54
C GLN A 219 -0.13 -15.48 4.24
N GLN A 220 0.69 -16.03 5.14
CA GLN A 220 0.36 -17.21 5.92
C GLN A 220 -0.91 -17.01 6.77
N THR A 221 -1.04 -15.84 7.42
CA THR A 221 -2.25 -15.50 8.17
C THR A 221 -3.46 -15.39 7.26
N ALA A 222 -3.33 -14.72 6.11
CA ALA A 222 -4.40 -14.57 5.13
C ALA A 222 -4.91 -15.93 4.61
N ASP A 223 -3.99 -16.82 4.25
CA ASP A 223 -4.32 -18.14 3.72
C ASP A 223 -4.92 -19.05 4.81
N SER A 224 -4.43 -18.95 6.05
CA SER A 224 -5.03 -19.65 7.20
C SER A 224 -6.46 -19.18 7.47
N MET A 225 -6.71 -17.87 7.45
CA MET A 225 -8.06 -17.32 7.61
C MET A 225 -9.01 -17.76 6.49
N GLU A 226 -8.56 -17.73 5.23
CA GLU A 226 -9.35 -18.17 4.08
C GLU A 226 -9.70 -19.65 4.17
N GLN A 227 -8.76 -20.49 4.61
CA GLN A 227 -9.01 -21.91 4.86
C GLN A 227 -10.14 -22.11 5.89
N HIS A 228 -10.12 -21.37 6.99
CA HIS A 228 -11.17 -21.46 8.01
C HIS A 228 -12.53 -20.94 7.52
N ILE A 229 -12.57 -19.88 6.71
CA ILE A 229 -13.81 -19.41 6.07
C ILE A 229 -14.39 -20.49 5.16
N THR A 230 -13.53 -21.05 4.31
CA THR A 230 -13.92 -22.11 3.37
C THR A 230 -14.41 -23.35 4.11
N ALA A 231 -13.74 -23.72 5.21
CA ALA A 231 -14.16 -24.86 6.04
C ALA A 231 -15.53 -24.64 6.69
N LEU A 232 -15.80 -23.42 7.18
CA LEU A 232 -17.11 -23.04 7.74
C LEU A 232 -18.20 -23.06 6.66
N GLU A 233 -17.90 -22.54 5.47
CA GLU A 233 -18.84 -22.49 4.35
C GLU A 233 -19.20 -23.87 3.80
N LEU A 234 -18.24 -24.79 3.79
CA LEU A 234 -18.45 -26.16 3.37
C LEU A 234 -19.00 -27.06 4.48
N GLY A 235 -19.10 -26.57 5.72
CA GLY A 235 -19.52 -27.37 6.88
C GLY A 235 -18.61 -28.56 7.15
N ILE A 236 -17.31 -28.43 6.84
CA ILE A 236 -16.31 -29.49 7.03
C ILE A 236 -15.51 -29.24 8.30
N ALA A 237 -14.81 -30.28 8.78
CA ALA A 237 -13.95 -30.15 9.96
C ALA A 237 -12.98 -28.95 9.83
N PRO A 238 -12.84 -28.10 10.86
CA PRO A 238 -13.33 -28.28 12.24
C PRO A 238 -14.75 -27.74 12.52
N TYR A 239 -15.50 -27.28 11.51
CA TYR A 239 -16.83 -26.64 11.64
C TYR A 239 -17.96 -27.53 11.11
N ASN A 240 -18.03 -28.75 11.61
CA ASN A 240 -19.02 -29.75 11.23
C ASN A 240 -19.97 -30.10 12.39
N TYR A 241 -20.15 -29.20 13.35
CA TYR A 241 -21.10 -29.39 14.44
C TYR A 241 -22.54 -29.34 13.90
N VAL A 242 -23.45 -30.06 14.57
CA VAL A 242 -24.90 -30.03 14.26
C VAL A 242 -25.50 -28.66 14.58
N ASP A 243 -24.93 -27.97 15.56
CA ASP A 243 -25.32 -26.62 15.95
C ASP A 243 -24.47 -25.57 15.22
N ASP A 244 -25.16 -24.72 14.46
CA ASP A 244 -24.55 -23.68 13.64
C ASP A 244 -24.01 -22.51 14.50
N GLU A 245 -24.61 -22.28 15.68
CA GLU A 245 -24.13 -21.28 16.63
C GLU A 245 -22.76 -21.69 17.20
N ALA A 246 -22.61 -22.95 17.58
CA ALA A 246 -21.33 -23.51 18.01
C ALA A 246 -20.25 -23.46 16.91
N ASN A 247 -20.61 -23.73 15.64
CA ASN A 247 -19.70 -23.57 14.49
C ASN A 247 -19.20 -22.12 14.37
N MET A 248 -20.12 -21.15 14.47
CA MET A 248 -19.82 -19.73 14.34
C MET A 248 -18.97 -19.19 15.50
N GLU A 249 -19.23 -19.62 16.73
CA GLU A 249 -18.42 -19.27 17.90
C GLU A 249 -16.99 -19.81 17.79
N SER A 250 -16.84 -21.10 17.43
CA SER A 250 -15.54 -21.74 17.21
C SER A 250 -14.75 -21.06 16.10
N PHE A 251 -15.44 -20.66 15.02
CA PHE A 251 -14.85 -19.92 13.93
C PHE A 251 -14.35 -18.54 14.37
N ALA A 252 -15.19 -17.74 15.02
CA ALA A 252 -14.82 -16.42 15.52
C ALA A 252 -13.63 -16.49 16.49
N THR A 253 -13.63 -17.48 17.39
CA THR A 253 -12.53 -17.73 18.34
C THR A 253 -11.24 -18.06 17.62
N THR A 254 -11.29 -18.92 16.61
CA THR A 254 -10.11 -19.34 15.84
C THR A 254 -9.51 -18.17 15.06
N VAL A 255 -10.34 -17.35 14.41
CA VAL A 255 -9.87 -16.19 13.64
C VAL A 255 -9.25 -15.14 14.57
N GLU A 256 -9.83 -14.88 15.73
CA GLU A 256 -9.24 -13.96 16.71
C GLU A 256 -7.91 -14.48 17.28
N ARG A 257 -7.77 -15.79 17.47
CA ARG A 257 -6.48 -16.41 17.79
C ARG A 257 -5.44 -16.17 16.70
N LEU A 258 -5.79 -16.39 15.42
CA LEU A 258 -4.88 -16.10 14.30
C LEU A 258 -4.45 -14.63 14.25
N ARG A 259 -5.35 -13.70 14.56
CA ARG A 259 -5.03 -12.27 14.66
C ARG A 259 -4.12 -11.94 15.83
N ALA A 260 -4.34 -12.57 16.98
CA ALA A 260 -3.47 -12.40 18.14
C ALA A 260 -2.05 -12.94 17.83
N GLU A 261 -1.95 -14.11 17.21
CA GLU A 261 -0.68 -14.69 16.76
C GLU A 261 0.03 -13.80 15.74
N GLN A 262 -0.69 -13.25 14.76
CA GLN A 262 -0.14 -12.29 13.80
C GLN A 262 0.45 -11.07 14.51
N ARG A 263 -0.31 -10.45 15.43
CA ARG A 263 0.15 -9.28 16.21
C ARG A 263 1.41 -9.60 17.00
N MET A 264 1.49 -10.79 17.60
CA MET A 264 2.69 -11.24 18.31
C MET A 264 3.88 -11.41 17.35
N ARG A 265 3.68 -12.02 16.17
CA ARG A 265 4.74 -12.16 15.16
C ARG A 265 5.24 -10.81 14.67
N GLU A 266 4.36 -9.84 14.45
CA GLU A 266 4.74 -8.48 14.07
C GLU A 266 5.55 -7.77 15.16
N GLN A 267 5.13 -7.89 16.43
CA GLN A 267 5.89 -7.35 17.55
C GLN A 267 7.28 -8.00 17.69
N GLN A 268 7.40 -9.31 17.45
CA GLN A 268 8.67 -10.02 17.46
C GLN A 268 9.61 -9.54 16.33
N LEU A 269 9.06 -9.10 15.20
CA LEU A 269 9.84 -8.54 14.09
C LEU A 269 10.35 -7.12 14.38
N ASP A 270 9.64 -6.36 15.21
CA ASP A 270 10.03 -4.99 15.59
C ASP A 270 11.00 -4.95 16.78
N GLN A 271 11.06 -6.02 17.59
CA GLN A 271 12.03 -6.11 18.66
C GLN A 271 13.44 -6.30 18.08
N PRO A 272 14.42 -5.45 18.45
CA PRO A 272 15.81 -5.73 18.12
C PRO A 272 16.16 -7.08 18.74
N GLN A 273 16.73 -7.99 17.94
CA GLN A 273 17.30 -9.23 18.45
C GLN A 273 18.46 -8.89 19.38
N GLN A 274 18.17 -8.55 20.63
CA GLN A 274 19.15 -8.39 21.68
C GLN A 274 19.72 -9.77 21.97
N GLY A 275 20.85 -10.07 21.32
CA GLY A 275 21.85 -11.01 21.81
C GLY A 275 21.44 -12.47 21.94
N GLN A 276 21.32 -13.17 20.80
CA GLN A 276 21.93 -14.51 20.70
C GLN A 276 23.45 -14.32 20.52
N ARG A 277 24.10 -13.74 21.53
CA ARG A 277 25.53 -13.99 21.78
C ARG A 277 25.53 -15.06 22.84
N GLU A 278 25.68 -16.31 22.40
CA GLU A 278 26.07 -17.41 23.26
C GLU A 278 27.28 -16.96 24.08
N VAL A 279 27.12 -17.03 25.40
CA VAL A 279 28.25 -16.97 26.32
C VAL A 279 28.98 -18.30 26.12
N ILE A 280 30.10 -18.27 25.41
CA ILE A 280 31.11 -19.34 25.39
C ILE A 280 32.30 -18.83 26.19
#